data_AF-A0A8J3T7R4-F1
#
_entry.id   AF-A0A8J3T7R4-F1
#
_cell.length_a   1.000
_cell.length_b   1.000
_cell.length_c   1.000
_cell.angle_alpha   90.00
_cell.angle_beta   90.00
_cell.angle_gamma   90.00
#
_symmetry.space_group_name_H-M   'P 1'
#
loop_
_entity.id
_entity.type
_entity.pdbx_description
1 polymer ?
#
loop_
_entity_poly.entity_id
_entity_poly.type
_entity_poly.pdbx_seq_one_letter_code
_entity_poly.pdbx_strand_id
1 'polypeptide(L)'
;MPVRTIRAVPESEALRRAEAIAARRARCHDPDLEALSDEPLEVVAYVLERRRVPEAVLRCDVPDALVLLEYARRAVPALPGRLDRLEYRLLSLGVELGLSLGELAAALGLRSRQAVQHRLLRHAAAERGAPRSEVAERTARRAESGERAWLERNAPALLECTRSLLGHRALLSPPAAGPGPGAGQAAGSGAGEIAGSGGGEDAARELAEAFDELAESLARVPADRRDPGYATRVRHLAARLRLLLADLRAHPAAGHDGLRAGPALRDLLERTARLAAAHQAASSGDR
;
A
#
# COMPACT_ATOMS: atom_id res chain seq x y z
N MET A 1 -18.89 25.53 21.00
CA MET A 1 -17.72 24.81 20.43
C MET A 1 -16.91 24.25 21.59
N PRO A 2 -16.84 22.93 21.80
CA PRO A 2 -16.08 22.37 22.91
C PRO A 2 -14.61 22.71 22.74
N VAL A 3 -14.02 23.37 23.74
CA VAL A 3 -12.60 23.70 23.79
C VAL A 3 -11.84 22.37 23.76
N ARG A 4 -11.09 22.14 22.69
CA ARG A 4 -10.20 20.98 22.58
C ARG A 4 -9.19 21.08 23.72
N THR A 5 -9.37 20.28 24.76
CA THR A 5 -8.37 20.06 25.80
C THR A 5 -7.26 19.20 25.19
N ILE A 6 -6.41 19.85 24.40
CA ILE A 6 -5.15 19.25 23.95
C ILE A 6 -4.30 19.15 25.22
N ARG A 7 -3.87 17.93 25.57
CA ARG A 7 -2.93 17.72 26.67
C ARG A 7 -1.67 18.53 26.35
N ALA A 8 -1.40 19.56 27.15
CA ALA A 8 -0.17 20.33 27.01
C ALA A 8 0.99 19.49 27.57
N VAL A 9 1.83 18.95 26.69
CA VAL A 9 3.07 18.30 27.09
C VAL A 9 4.07 19.39 27.52
N PRO A 10 4.56 19.38 28.78
CA PRO A 10 5.59 20.31 29.22
C PRO A 10 6.97 19.91 28.66
N GLU A 11 7.87 20.88 28.55
CA GLU A 11 9.24 20.67 28.07
C GLU A 11 10.00 19.61 28.87
N SER A 12 9.84 19.62 30.20
CA SER A 12 10.44 18.60 31.08
C SER A 12 9.90 17.18 30.84
N GLU A 13 8.67 17.02 30.33
CA GLU A 13 8.19 15.72 29.88
C GLU A 13 8.84 15.34 28.55
N ALA A 14 8.96 16.28 27.60
CA ALA A 14 9.64 16.03 26.33
C ALA A 14 11.11 15.61 26.51
N LEU A 15 11.88 16.36 27.31
CA LEU A 15 13.29 16.05 27.58
C LEU A 15 13.46 14.65 28.18
N ARG A 16 12.65 14.29 29.21
CA ARG A 16 12.68 12.95 29.79
C ARG A 16 12.37 11.84 28.78
N ARG A 17 11.52 12.11 27.79
CA ARG A 17 11.17 11.13 26.74
C ARG A 17 12.31 10.98 25.72
N ALA A 18 12.96 12.08 25.34
CA ALA A 18 14.15 12.05 24.50
C ALA A 18 15.30 11.29 25.19
N GLU A 19 15.58 11.59 26.46
CA GLU A 19 16.56 10.87 27.28
C GLU A 19 16.23 9.38 27.41
N ALA A 20 14.96 9.02 27.59
CA ALA A 20 14.55 7.62 27.67
C ALA A 20 14.79 6.86 26.35
N ILE A 21 14.55 7.50 25.20
CA ILE A 21 14.89 6.95 23.88
C ILE A 21 16.40 6.76 23.78
N ALA A 22 17.19 7.82 24.03
CA ALA A 22 18.65 7.77 23.96
C ALA A 22 19.23 6.66 24.86
N ALA A 23 18.76 6.55 26.10
CA ALA A 23 19.19 5.53 27.04
C ALA A 23 18.81 4.11 26.58
N ARG A 24 17.63 3.90 25.98
CA ARG A 24 17.26 2.60 25.41
C ARG A 24 18.16 2.23 24.22
N ARG A 25 18.43 3.19 23.33
CA ARG A 25 19.29 3.00 22.16
C ARG A 25 20.74 2.70 22.54
N ALA A 26 21.27 3.39 23.54
CA ALA A 26 22.59 3.10 24.09
C ALA A 26 22.68 1.68 24.67
N ARG A 27 21.67 1.25 25.44
CA ARG A 27 21.65 -0.10 26.06
C ARG A 27 21.57 -1.24 25.05
N CYS A 28 20.96 -1.04 23.89
CA CYS A 28 20.92 -2.05 22.84
C CYS A 28 22.06 -1.93 21.82
N HIS A 29 23.05 -1.07 22.08
CA HIS A 29 24.17 -0.80 21.19
C HIS A 29 23.72 -0.42 19.77
N ASP A 30 22.78 0.53 19.66
CA ASP A 30 22.31 1.05 18.37
C ASP A 30 23.52 1.53 17.53
N PRO A 31 23.77 0.92 16.34
CA PRO A 31 24.91 1.28 15.51
C PRO A 31 24.84 2.70 14.95
N ASP A 32 23.65 3.31 14.94
CA ASP A 32 23.42 4.64 14.39
C ASP A 32 23.39 5.74 15.49
N LEU A 33 23.69 5.40 16.76
CA LEU A 33 23.48 6.28 17.92
C LEU A 33 24.18 7.64 17.81
N GLU A 34 25.33 7.71 17.15
CA GLU A 34 26.08 8.96 16.95
C GLU A 34 25.31 10.01 16.14
N ALA A 35 24.31 9.59 15.35
CA ALA A 35 23.44 10.48 14.59
C ALA A 35 22.22 10.98 15.40
N LEU A 36 22.05 10.54 16.65
CA LEU A 36 20.96 10.99 17.50
C LEU A 36 21.21 12.42 17.99
N SER A 37 20.26 13.32 17.70
CA SER A 37 20.27 14.71 18.18
C SER A 37 19.49 14.85 19.48
N ASP A 38 19.77 15.91 20.25
CA ASP A 38 19.00 16.27 21.45
C ASP A 38 17.69 17.00 21.10
N GLU A 39 17.54 17.46 19.86
CA GLU A 39 16.37 18.21 19.42
C GLU A 39 15.14 17.30 19.25
N PRO A 40 14.00 17.57 19.89
CA PRO A 40 12.84 16.66 19.92
C PRO A 40 12.34 16.20 18.54
N LEU A 41 12.35 17.09 17.54
CA LEU A 41 11.93 16.74 16.17
C LEU A 41 12.93 15.88 15.44
N GLU A 42 14.22 16.07 15.69
CA GLU A 42 15.28 15.28 15.09
C GLU A 42 15.36 13.90 15.76
N VAL A 43 15.06 13.79 17.07
CA VAL A 43 14.82 12.50 17.75
C VAL A 43 13.66 11.73 17.09
N VAL A 44 12.54 12.41 16.80
CA VAL A 44 11.40 11.79 16.11
C VAL A 44 11.79 11.29 14.71
N ALA A 45 12.51 12.09 13.94
CA ALA A 45 13.02 11.70 12.62
C ALA A 45 13.97 10.50 12.74
N TYR A 46 14.88 10.53 13.71
CA TYR A 46 15.80 9.44 14.00
C TYR A 46 15.07 8.12 14.26
N VAL A 47 14.05 8.10 15.12
CA VAL A 47 13.27 6.87 15.41
C VAL A 47 12.61 6.29 14.14
N LEU A 48 12.16 7.16 13.23
CA LEU A 48 11.53 6.75 11.98
C LEU A 48 12.53 6.21 10.94
N GLU A 49 13.75 6.74 10.90
CA GLU A 49 14.77 6.44 9.89
C GLU A 49 15.75 5.34 10.33
N ARG A 50 16.12 5.31 11.62
CA ARG A 50 17.12 4.40 12.18
C ARG A 50 16.46 3.27 12.97
N ARG A 51 16.00 2.25 12.24
CA ARG A 51 15.25 1.10 12.76
C ARG A 51 16.10 -0.14 13.04
N ARG A 52 17.43 -0.03 12.98
CA ARG A 52 18.38 -1.16 13.14
C ARG A 52 18.58 -1.56 14.61
N VAL A 53 17.50 -1.63 15.38
CA VAL A 53 17.47 -2.04 16.78
C VAL A 53 16.41 -3.11 16.99
N PRO A 54 16.43 -3.87 18.10
CA PRO A 54 15.41 -4.87 18.38
C PRO A 54 13.99 -4.28 18.36
N GLU A 55 13.03 -5.04 17.85
CA GLU A 55 11.63 -4.60 17.72
C GLU A 55 11.03 -4.10 19.04
N ALA A 56 11.38 -4.76 20.15
CA ALA A 56 10.96 -4.37 21.49
C ALA A 56 11.41 -2.95 21.87
N VAL A 57 12.57 -2.49 21.39
CA VAL A 57 13.06 -1.12 21.61
C VAL A 57 12.22 -0.13 20.80
N LEU A 58 11.95 -0.43 19.52
CA LEU A 58 11.09 0.40 18.67
C LEU A 58 9.67 0.52 19.22
N ARG A 59 9.11 -0.57 19.74
CA ARG A 59 7.78 -0.57 20.38
C ARG A 59 7.71 0.39 21.59
N CYS A 60 8.82 0.58 22.31
CA CYS A 60 8.91 1.55 23.40
C CYS A 60 9.20 2.98 22.92
N ASP A 61 9.97 3.14 21.85
CA ASP A 61 10.34 4.46 21.32
C ASP A 61 9.18 5.16 20.63
N VAL A 62 8.31 4.43 19.94
CA VAL A 62 7.18 5.01 19.20
C VAL A 62 6.26 5.84 20.11
N PRO A 63 5.77 5.33 21.26
CA PRO A 63 5.00 6.14 22.20
C PRO A 63 5.73 7.39 22.70
N ASP A 64 7.02 7.28 23.01
CA ASP A 64 7.81 8.42 23.50
C ASP A 64 8.00 9.47 22.40
N ALA A 65 8.25 9.05 21.16
CA ALA A 65 8.36 9.93 19.99
C ALA A 65 7.04 10.64 19.66
N LEU A 66 5.88 9.99 19.87
CA LEU A 66 4.57 10.63 19.74
C LEU A 66 4.39 11.77 20.76
N VAL A 67 4.90 11.61 21.98
CA VAL A 67 4.89 12.66 23.02
C VAL A 67 5.79 13.84 22.61
N LEU A 68 6.98 13.56 22.07
CA LEU A 68 7.88 14.59 21.53
C LEU A 68 7.22 15.40 20.42
N LEU A 69 6.46 14.74 19.54
CA LEU A 69 5.75 15.38 18.45
C LEU A 69 4.60 16.30 18.93
N GLU A 70 3.88 15.92 19.99
CA GLU A 70 2.89 16.78 20.65
C GLU A 70 3.52 18.01 21.31
N TYR A 71 4.69 17.86 21.94
CA TYR A 71 5.47 19.00 22.43
C TYR A 71 5.89 19.94 21.28
N ALA A 72 6.44 19.39 20.20
CA ALA A 72 6.90 20.18 19.06
C ALA A 72 5.77 20.95 18.35
N ARG A 73 4.54 20.41 18.31
CA ARG A 73 3.36 21.13 17.79
C ARG A 73 3.07 22.42 18.55
N ARG A 74 3.40 22.48 19.84
CA ARG A 74 3.26 23.69 20.68
C ARG A 74 4.48 24.60 20.55
N ALA A 75 5.68 24.04 20.62
CA ALA A 75 6.92 24.80 20.63
C ALA A 75 7.27 25.42 19.27
N VAL A 76 6.90 24.75 18.17
CA VAL A 76 7.27 25.14 16.79
C VAL A 76 6.02 25.21 15.89
N PRO A 77 5.20 26.26 16.00
CA PRO A 77 3.90 26.36 15.30
C PRO A 77 4.01 26.52 13.77
N ALA A 78 5.20 26.76 13.22
CA ALA A 78 5.40 27.10 11.81
C ALA A 78 5.37 25.91 10.82
N LEU A 79 5.28 24.65 11.29
CA LEU A 79 5.48 23.46 10.44
C LEU A 79 4.34 22.41 10.49
N PRO A 80 3.05 22.77 10.41
CA PRO A 80 1.95 21.83 10.62
C PRO A 80 1.98 20.63 9.65
N GLY A 81 2.36 20.84 8.39
CA GLY A 81 2.43 19.77 7.39
C GLY A 81 3.55 18.74 7.65
N ARG A 82 4.73 19.18 8.12
CA ARG A 82 5.84 18.28 8.48
C ARG A 82 5.46 17.43 9.69
N LEU A 83 4.84 18.03 10.70
CA LEU A 83 4.42 17.35 11.92
C LEU A 83 3.30 16.33 11.65
N ASP A 84 2.35 16.66 10.79
CA ASP A 84 1.28 15.73 10.38
C ASP A 84 1.84 14.48 9.68
N ARG A 85 2.84 14.65 8.81
CA ARG A 85 3.53 13.52 8.15
C ARG A 85 4.30 12.64 9.14
N LEU A 86 5.08 13.26 10.01
CA LEU A 86 5.83 12.53 11.05
C LEU A 86 4.88 11.77 11.98
N GLU A 87 3.74 12.36 12.35
CA GLU A 87 2.73 11.68 13.16
C GLU A 87 2.13 10.48 12.43
N TYR A 88 1.78 10.62 11.14
CA TYR A 88 1.28 9.50 10.35
C TYR A 88 2.29 8.35 10.28
N ARG A 89 3.56 8.66 10.04
CA ARG A 89 4.63 7.66 9.97
C ARG A 89 4.83 6.95 11.32
N LEU A 90 4.82 7.69 12.44
CA LEU A 90 4.94 7.10 13.78
C LEU A 90 3.74 6.21 14.14
N LEU A 91 2.52 6.67 13.85
CA LEU A 91 1.32 5.89 14.12
C LEU A 91 1.26 4.62 13.26
N SER A 92 1.63 4.73 11.97
CA SER A 92 1.73 3.57 11.07
C SER A 92 2.80 2.59 11.56
N LEU A 93 3.98 3.07 11.93
CA LEU A 93 5.05 2.26 12.52
C LEU A 93 4.58 1.56 13.80
N GLY A 94 3.86 2.25 14.68
CA GLY A 94 3.31 1.64 15.89
C GLY A 94 2.35 0.49 15.59
N VAL A 95 1.48 0.65 14.60
CA VAL A 95 0.56 -0.41 14.15
C VAL A 95 1.32 -1.57 13.51
N GLU A 96 2.32 -1.29 12.67
CA GLU A 96 3.20 -2.31 12.06
C GLU A 96 3.92 -3.15 13.11
N LEU A 97 4.40 -2.49 14.18
CA LEU A 97 5.05 -3.13 15.32
C LEU A 97 4.05 -3.84 16.25
N GLY A 98 2.75 -3.86 15.95
CA GLY A 98 1.74 -4.54 16.75
C GLY A 98 1.34 -3.82 18.05
N LEU A 99 1.49 -2.50 18.12
CA LEU A 99 0.88 -1.70 19.18
C LEU A 99 -0.62 -1.56 18.92
N SER A 100 -1.41 -1.70 19.98
CA SER A 100 -2.84 -1.44 19.91
C SER A 100 -3.12 0.05 19.73
N LEU A 101 -4.24 0.38 19.08
CA LEU A 101 -4.72 1.76 18.99
C LEU A 101 -5.00 2.37 20.38
N GLY A 102 -5.21 1.55 21.41
CA GLY A 102 -5.36 1.99 22.79
C GLY A 102 -4.05 2.51 23.39
N GLU A 103 -2.94 1.79 23.18
CA GLU A 103 -1.60 2.21 23.60
C GLU A 103 -1.19 3.52 22.90
N LEU A 104 -1.43 3.61 21.59
CA LEU A 104 -1.18 4.82 20.81
C LEU A 104 -2.07 6.00 21.26
N ALA A 105 -3.33 5.73 21.60
CA ALA A 105 -4.24 6.74 22.14
C ALA A 105 -3.75 7.27 23.49
N ALA A 106 -3.31 6.38 24.38
CA ALA A 106 -2.80 6.75 25.69
C ALA A 106 -1.56 7.66 25.59
N ALA A 107 -0.61 7.33 24.70
CA ALA A 107 0.58 8.14 24.45
C ALA A 107 0.22 9.58 24.03
N LEU A 108 -0.78 9.72 23.15
CA LEU A 108 -1.28 11.00 22.65
C LEU A 108 -2.27 11.70 23.60
N GLY A 109 -2.59 11.11 24.77
CA GLY A 109 -3.61 11.64 25.67
C GLY A 109 -5.02 11.66 25.07
N LEU A 110 -5.30 10.78 24.10
CA LEU A 110 -6.58 10.65 23.44
C LEU A 110 -7.49 9.69 24.21
N ARG A 111 -8.79 10.03 24.27
CA ARG A 111 -9.78 9.26 25.05
C ARG A 111 -10.26 7.98 24.37
N SER A 112 -9.95 7.77 23.09
CA SER A 112 -10.47 6.62 22.36
C SER A 112 -9.56 6.16 21.23
N ARG A 113 -9.60 4.86 20.95
CA ARG A 113 -8.99 4.25 19.75
C ARG A 113 -9.47 4.89 18.44
N GLN A 114 -10.73 5.35 18.41
CA GLN A 114 -11.33 5.98 17.23
C GLN A 114 -10.69 7.33 16.92
N ALA A 115 -10.22 8.06 17.94
CA ALA A 115 -9.50 9.31 17.74
C ALA A 115 -8.16 9.08 17.03
N VAL A 116 -7.43 8.01 17.38
CA VAL A 116 -6.19 7.62 16.69
C VAL A 116 -6.46 7.23 15.24
N GLN A 117 -7.51 6.43 15.00
CA GLN A 117 -7.91 6.06 13.65
C GLN A 117 -8.25 7.29 12.79
N HIS A 118 -8.96 8.28 13.38
CA HIS A 118 -9.26 9.53 12.68
C HIS A 118 -8.01 10.34 12.36
N ARG A 119 -7.03 10.38 13.28
CA ARG A 119 -5.72 11.04 13.03
C ARG A 119 -4.94 10.33 11.91
N LEU A 120 -4.87 8.99 11.93
CA LEU A 120 -4.24 8.20 10.86
C LEU A 120 -4.84 8.52 9.48
N LEU A 121 -6.16 8.46 9.36
CA LEU A 121 -6.86 8.76 8.10
C LEU A 121 -6.61 10.20 7.64
N ARG A 122 -6.68 11.16 8.58
CA ARG A 122 -6.46 12.57 8.30
C ARG A 122 -5.03 12.85 7.81
N HIS A 123 -4.04 12.23 8.42
CA HIS A 123 -2.63 12.49 8.12
C HIS A 123 -2.08 11.65 6.95
N ALA A 124 -2.74 10.55 6.58
CA ALA A 124 -2.43 9.80 5.37
C ALA A 124 -2.56 10.63 4.08
N ALA A 125 -3.40 11.67 4.07
CA ALA A 125 -3.46 12.63 2.96
C ALA A 125 -2.25 13.57 2.95
N ALA A 126 -1.78 14.00 4.12
CA ALA A 126 -0.61 14.88 4.28
C ALA A 126 0.70 14.19 3.86
N GLU A 127 0.82 12.88 4.11
CA GLU A 127 1.96 12.05 3.68
C GLU A 127 2.09 12.00 2.14
N ARG A 128 0.96 11.95 1.44
CA ARG A 128 0.91 11.96 -0.04
C ARG A 128 1.10 13.35 -0.65
N GLY A 129 1.50 14.35 0.14
CA GLY A 129 1.73 15.72 -0.33
C GLY A 129 0.46 16.48 -0.71
N ALA A 130 -0.73 15.98 -0.37
CA ALA A 130 -1.97 16.69 -0.66
C ALA A 130 -2.06 17.96 0.21
N PRO A 131 -2.38 19.13 -0.39
CA PRO A 131 -2.59 20.35 0.38
C PRO A 131 -3.77 20.17 1.33
N ARG A 132 -3.68 20.82 2.50
CA ARG A 132 -4.70 20.80 3.57
C ARG A 132 -5.95 21.56 3.12
N SER A 133 -6.74 20.95 2.24
CA SER A 133 -8.00 21.49 1.74
C SER A 133 -9.15 20.66 2.31
N GLU A 134 -10.03 21.30 3.07
CA GLU A 134 -11.27 20.65 3.53
C GLU A 134 -12.10 20.14 2.35
N VAL A 135 -12.04 20.82 1.21
CA VAL A 135 -12.65 20.34 -0.04
C VAL A 135 -11.98 19.06 -0.51
N ALA A 136 -10.65 18.99 -0.55
CA ALA A 136 -9.93 17.77 -0.92
C ALA A 136 -10.19 16.62 0.08
N GLU A 137 -10.29 16.91 1.37
CA GLU A 137 -10.61 15.93 2.41
C GLU A 137 -12.05 15.41 2.28
N ARG A 138 -13.03 16.29 2.02
CA ARG A 138 -14.42 15.90 1.74
C ARG A 138 -14.51 15.10 0.45
N THR A 139 -13.78 15.48 -0.60
CA THR A 139 -13.72 14.73 -1.87
C THR A 139 -13.09 13.36 -1.66
N ALA A 140 -11.98 13.25 -0.92
CA ALA A 140 -11.36 11.97 -0.59
C ALA A 140 -12.27 11.06 0.25
N ARG A 141 -12.98 11.61 1.25
CA ARG A 141 -13.96 10.84 2.04
C ARG A 141 -15.15 10.39 1.18
N ARG A 142 -15.62 11.22 0.24
CA ARG A 142 -16.67 10.86 -0.71
C ARG A 142 -16.21 9.79 -1.67
N ALA A 143 -14.97 9.87 -2.16
CA ALA A 143 -14.35 8.86 -3.01
C ALA A 143 -14.23 7.54 -2.25
N GLU A 144 -13.70 7.54 -1.03
CA GLU A 144 -13.61 6.34 -0.18
C GLU A 144 -14.99 5.74 0.13
N SER A 145 -15.99 6.57 0.45
CA SER A 145 -17.36 6.09 0.67
C SER A 145 -17.99 5.54 -0.61
N GLY A 146 -17.74 6.18 -1.75
CA GLY A 146 -18.22 5.78 -3.07
C GLY A 146 -17.58 4.47 -3.54
N GLU A 147 -16.28 4.33 -3.36
CA GLU A 147 -15.50 3.11 -3.60
C GLU A 147 -16.02 1.96 -2.71
N ARG A 148 -16.16 2.20 -1.41
CA ARG A 148 -16.68 1.18 -0.48
C ARG A 148 -18.08 0.72 -0.87
N ALA A 149 -19.00 1.65 -1.14
CA ALA A 149 -20.35 1.32 -1.57
C ALA A 149 -20.36 0.60 -2.93
N TRP A 150 -19.42 0.92 -3.81
CA TRP A 150 -19.26 0.21 -5.08
C TRP A 150 -18.76 -1.22 -4.86
N LEU A 151 -17.75 -1.42 -4.00
CA LEU A 151 -17.19 -2.74 -3.66
C LEU A 151 -18.27 -3.62 -3.00
N GLU A 152 -19.05 -3.08 -2.07
CA GLU A 152 -20.14 -3.82 -1.43
C GLU A 152 -21.17 -4.36 -2.45
N ARG A 153 -21.46 -3.60 -3.51
CA ARG A 153 -22.38 -4.02 -4.59
C ARG A 153 -21.74 -4.94 -5.62
N ASN A 154 -20.49 -4.70 -6.01
CA ASN A 154 -19.87 -5.32 -7.18
C ASN A 154 -18.83 -6.39 -6.86
N ALA A 155 -18.41 -6.55 -5.60
CA ALA A 155 -17.46 -7.59 -5.19
C ALA A 155 -17.80 -8.99 -5.72
N PRO A 156 -19.04 -9.51 -5.61
CA PRO A 156 -19.37 -10.82 -6.19
C PRO A 156 -19.10 -10.91 -7.69
N ALA A 157 -19.46 -9.89 -8.47
CA ALA A 157 -19.22 -9.88 -9.92
C ALA A 157 -17.71 -9.82 -10.23
N LEU A 158 -16.95 -9.06 -9.45
CA LEU A 158 -15.50 -8.96 -9.60
C LEU A 158 -14.80 -10.28 -9.28
N LEU A 159 -15.18 -10.93 -8.18
CA LEU A 159 -14.66 -12.24 -7.80
C LEU A 159 -14.97 -13.30 -8.86
N GLU A 160 -16.18 -13.28 -9.41
CA GLU A 160 -16.58 -14.22 -10.45
C GLU A 160 -15.82 -14.01 -11.76
N CYS A 161 -15.72 -12.75 -12.23
CA CYS A 161 -14.93 -12.46 -13.43
C CYS A 161 -13.46 -12.85 -13.24
N THR A 162 -12.91 -12.63 -12.04
CA THR A 162 -11.53 -13.05 -11.71
C THR A 162 -11.38 -14.56 -11.81
N ARG A 163 -12.28 -15.36 -11.20
CA ARG A 163 -12.24 -16.83 -11.29
C ARG A 163 -12.33 -17.31 -12.73
N SER A 164 -13.27 -16.78 -13.51
CA SER A 164 -13.43 -17.13 -14.91
C SER A 164 -12.18 -16.80 -15.72
N LEU A 165 -11.56 -15.65 -15.48
CA LEU A 165 -10.32 -15.25 -16.15
C LEU A 165 -9.16 -16.20 -15.82
N LEU A 166 -8.99 -16.56 -14.54
CA LEU A 166 -8.00 -17.54 -14.11
C LEU A 166 -8.24 -18.92 -14.75
N GLY A 167 -9.51 -19.32 -14.92
CA GLY A 167 -9.88 -20.54 -15.64
C GLY A 167 -9.46 -20.55 -17.11
N HIS A 168 -9.22 -19.38 -17.71
CA HIS A 168 -8.73 -19.23 -19.08
C HIS A 168 -7.22 -18.92 -19.16
N ARG A 169 -6.46 -19.02 -18.06
CA ARG A 169 -5.02 -18.72 -18.01
C ARG A 169 -4.23 -19.35 -19.16
N ALA A 170 -4.42 -20.64 -19.42
CA ALA A 170 -3.68 -21.37 -20.46
C ALA A 170 -3.93 -20.84 -21.89
N LEU A 171 -5.08 -20.20 -22.14
CA LEU A 171 -5.40 -19.59 -23.43
C LEU A 171 -4.83 -18.17 -23.54
N LEU A 172 -4.71 -17.46 -22.41
CA LEU A 172 -4.28 -16.07 -22.34
C LEU A 172 -2.76 -15.93 -22.16
N SER A 173 -2.11 -16.94 -21.59
CA SER A 173 -0.66 -17.04 -21.40
C SER A 173 -0.23 -18.40 -21.96
N PRO A 174 -0.10 -18.51 -23.30
CA PRO A 174 0.39 -19.74 -23.90
C PRO A 174 1.81 -20.00 -23.38
N PRO A 175 2.17 -21.26 -23.10
CA PRO A 175 3.52 -21.59 -22.69
C PRO A 175 4.48 -21.06 -23.76
N ALA A 176 5.56 -20.41 -23.34
CA ALA A 176 6.67 -20.09 -24.23
C ALA A 176 6.97 -21.35 -25.02
N ALA A 177 6.86 -21.29 -26.35
CA ALA A 177 7.02 -22.46 -27.19
C ALA A 177 8.41 -23.02 -26.87
N GLY A 178 8.45 -24.12 -26.14
CA GLY A 178 9.72 -24.73 -25.75
C GLY A 178 10.54 -24.97 -27.01
N PRO A 179 11.88 -24.92 -26.92
CA PRO A 179 12.75 -25.09 -28.09
C PRO A 179 12.31 -26.37 -28.81
N GLY A 180 11.73 -26.19 -30.00
CA GLY A 180 11.06 -27.28 -30.72
C GLY A 180 12.04 -28.44 -30.90
N PRO A 181 11.60 -29.69 -30.73
CA PRO A 181 12.47 -30.84 -30.95
C PRO A 181 12.80 -30.92 -32.44
N GLY A 182 13.97 -30.39 -32.82
CA GLY A 182 14.60 -30.65 -34.12
C GLY A 182 14.51 -29.51 -35.13
N ALA A 183 15.54 -28.67 -35.16
CA ALA A 183 16.15 -28.24 -36.42
C ALA A 183 17.64 -28.63 -36.32
N GLY A 184 18.02 -29.61 -37.14
CA GLY A 184 19.34 -30.24 -37.08
C GLY A 184 20.49 -29.26 -37.28
N GLN A 185 21.62 -29.65 -36.71
CA GLN A 185 22.94 -29.10 -36.96
C GLN A 185 23.15 -28.79 -38.45
N ALA A 186 23.22 -27.51 -38.80
CA ALA A 186 23.93 -27.05 -39.96
C ALA A 186 25.02 -26.11 -39.47
N ALA A 187 26.25 -26.63 -39.44
CA ALA A 187 27.46 -25.88 -39.16
C ALA A 187 27.62 -24.78 -40.23
N GLY A 188 27.37 -23.54 -39.84
CA GLY A 188 27.51 -22.37 -40.71
C GLY A 188 27.95 -21.18 -39.87
N SER A 189 29.27 -20.99 -39.78
CA SER A 189 29.90 -19.85 -39.14
C SER A 189 29.53 -18.56 -39.86
N GLY A 190 28.64 -17.76 -39.27
CA GLY A 190 28.28 -16.42 -39.72
C GLY A 190 28.02 -15.54 -38.50
N ALA A 191 28.98 -14.70 -38.15
CA ALA A 191 28.87 -13.68 -37.12
C ALA A 191 27.82 -12.64 -37.55
N GLY A 192 26.58 -12.84 -37.12
CA GLY A 192 25.48 -11.90 -37.24
C GLY A 192 24.78 -11.84 -35.89
N GLU A 193 25.09 -10.79 -35.14
CA GLU A 193 24.53 -10.48 -33.82
C GLU A 193 23.04 -10.12 -33.97
N ILE A 194 22.16 -11.13 -34.02
CA ILE A 194 20.71 -10.94 -34.00
C ILE A 194 20.28 -10.75 -32.54
N ALA A 195 20.50 -9.55 -32.03
CA ALA A 195 19.86 -9.06 -30.82
C ALA A 195 18.38 -8.82 -31.13
N GLY A 196 17.47 -9.66 -30.60
CA GLY A 196 16.03 -9.39 -30.72
C GLY A 196 15.04 -10.50 -30.38
N SER A 197 15.48 -11.73 -30.08
CA SER A 197 14.53 -12.85 -29.87
C SER A 197 14.10 -13.08 -28.41
N GLY A 198 14.66 -12.36 -27.43
CA GLY A 198 14.37 -12.58 -26.00
C GLY A 198 13.07 -11.95 -25.48
N GLY A 199 12.56 -10.92 -26.15
CA GLY A 199 11.44 -10.13 -25.60
C GLY A 199 10.10 -10.88 -25.50
N GLY A 200 9.88 -11.92 -26.32
CA GLY A 200 8.63 -12.68 -26.32
C GLY A 200 8.51 -13.66 -25.15
N GLU A 201 9.60 -14.35 -24.80
CA GLU A 201 9.63 -15.31 -23.69
C GLU A 201 9.54 -14.59 -22.34
N ASP A 202 10.23 -13.45 -22.21
CA ASP A 202 10.15 -12.61 -21.01
C ASP A 202 8.73 -12.05 -20.82
N ALA A 203 8.08 -11.54 -21.86
CA ALA A 203 6.70 -11.05 -21.77
C ALA A 203 5.70 -12.16 -21.40
N ALA A 204 5.87 -13.37 -21.93
CA ALA A 204 5.01 -14.51 -21.60
C ALA A 204 5.19 -14.94 -20.13
N ARG A 205 6.42 -14.90 -19.63
CA ARG A 205 6.75 -15.18 -18.22
C ARG A 205 6.18 -14.12 -17.28
N GLU A 206 6.37 -12.84 -17.59
CA GLU A 206 5.79 -11.73 -16.82
C GLU A 206 4.26 -11.84 -16.75
N LEU A 207 3.61 -12.17 -17.87
CA LEU A 207 2.17 -12.38 -17.88
C LEU A 207 1.76 -13.58 -17.02
N ALA A 208 2.51 -14.68 -17.08
CA ALA A 208 2.25 -15.86 -16.24
C ALA A 208 2.38 -15.54 -14.74
N GLU A 209 3.38 -14.73 -14.36
CA GLU A 209 3.57 -14.23 -12.99
C GLU A 209 2.39 -13.34 -12.56
N ALA A 210 1.90 -12.44 -13.43
CA ALA A 210 0.74 -11.59 -13.13
C ALA A 210 -0.55 -12.42 -12.88
N PHE A 211 -0.72 -13.53 -13.60
CA PHE A 211 -1.81 -14.48 -13.33
C PHE A 211 -1.66 -15.16 -11.96
N ASP A 212 -0.44 -15.55 -11.57
CA ASP A 212 -0.17 -16.17 -10.26
C ASP A 212 -0.42 -15.19 -9.10
N GLU A 213 0.03 -13.93 -9.24
CA GLU A 213 -0.26 -12.88 -8.26
C GLU A 213 -1.77 -12.62 -8.12
N LEU A 214 -2.52 -12.66 -9.23
CA LEU A 214 -3.98 -12.51 -9.21
C LEU A 214 -4.65 -13.69 -8.49
N ALA A 215 -4.20 -14.91 -8.76
CA ALA A 215 -4.69 -16.11 -8.08
C ALA A 215 -4.42 -16.08 -6.57
N GLU A 216 -3.21 -15.69 -6.17
CA GLU A 216 -2.85 -15.52 -4.76
C GLU A 216 -3.71 -14.43 -4.09
N SER A 217 -3.92 -13.31 -4.79
CA SER A 217 -4.78 -12.23 -4.30
C SER A 217 -6.23 -12.68 -4.10
N LEU A 218 -6.75 -13.51 -5.01
CA LEU A 218 -8.09 -14.07 -4.90
C LEU A 218 -8.20 -15.05 -3.72
N ALA A 219 -7.21 -15.91 -3.51
CA ALA A 219 -7.19 -16.87 -2.41
C ALA A 219 -7.16 -16.20 -1.02
N ARG A 220 -6.62 -14.98 -0.94
CA ARG A 220 -6.58 -14.16 0.28
C ARG A 220 -7.90 -13.42 0.57
N VAL A 221 -8.90 -13.48 -0.32
CA VAL A 221 -10.21 -12.85 -0.08
C VAL A 221 -11.06 -13.77 0.82
N PRO A 222 -11.48 -13.31 2.02
CA PRO A 222 -12.35 -14.10 2.90
C PRO A 222 -13.67 -14.47 2.22
N ALA A 223 -14.18 -15.66 2.52
CA ALA A 223 -15.51 -16.08 2.05
C ALA A 223 -16.63 -15.27 2.72
N ASP A 224 -16.46 -14.92 4.01
CA ASP A 224 -17.41 -14.09 4.74
C ASP A 224 -17.21 -12.60 4.42
N ARG A 225 -18.27 -11.96 3.92
CA ARG A 225 -18.29 -10.51 3.63
C ARG A 225 -18.25 -9.64 4.89
N ARG A 226 -18.56 -10.22 6.04
CA ARG A 226 -18.53 -9.53 7.35
C ARG A 226 -17.12 -9.47 7.93
N ASP A 227 -16.17 -10.21 7.35
CA ASP A 227 -14.77 -10.15 7.76
C ASP A 227 -14.23 -8.72 7.60
N PRO A 228 -13.57 -8.15 8.64
CA PRO A 228 -13.07 -6.78 8.61
C PRO A 228 -12.03 -6.52 7.50
N GLY A 229 -11.35 -7.57 7.04
CA GLY A 229 -10.40 -7.52 5.94
C GLY A 229 -11.03 -7.65 4.55
N TYR A 230 -12.29 -8.07 4.42
CA TYR A 230 -12.92 -8.37 3.12
C TYR A 230 -12.80 -7.22 2.11
N ALA A 231 -13.25 -6.02 2.48
CA ALA A 231 -13.22 -4.86 1.59
C ALA A 231 -11.79 -4.50 1.15
N THR A 232 -10.83 -4.56 2.07
CA THR A 232 -9.42 -4.30 1.78
C THR A 232 -8.87 -5.32 0.80
N ARG A 233 -9.17 -6.61 0.97
CA ARG A 233 -8.68 -7.68 0.08
C ARG A 233 -9.32 -7.59 -1.31
N VAL A 234 -10.63 -7.32 -1.40
CA VAL A 234 -11.29 -7.11 -2.71
C VAL A 234 -10.75 -5.88 -3.43
N ARG A 235 -10.42 -4.79 -2.72
CA ARG A 235 -9.75 -3.62 -3.32
C ARG A 235 -8.39 -3.98 -3.91
N HIS A 236 -7.58 -4.77 -3.20
CA HIS A 236 -6.28 -5.23 -3.71
C HIS A 236 -6.45 -6.12 -4.94
N LEU A 237 -7.43 -7.03 -4.92
CA LEU A 237 -7.76 -7.86 -6.07
C LEU A 237 -8.16 -7.02 -7.29
N ALA A 238 -9.03 -6.01 -7.10
CA ALA A 238 -9.44 -5.09 -8.16
C ALA A 238 -8.27 -4.27 -8.73
N ALA A 239 -7.25 -3.95 -7.92
CA ALA A 239 -6.03 -3.32 -8.39
C ALA A 239 -5.17 -4.28 -9.24
N ARG A 240 -4.95 -5.51 -8.77
CA ARG A 240 -4.20 -6.55 -9.52
C ARG A 240 -4.89 -6.90 -10.84
N LEU A 241 -6.22 -7.02 -10.83
CA LEU A 241 -7.01 -7.27 -12.04
C LEU A 241 -6.84 -6.16 -13.09
N ARG A 242 -6.72 -4.90 -12.66
CA ARG A 242 -6.45 -3.78 -13.58
C ARG A 242 -5.08 -3.87 -14.22
N LEU A 243 -4.05 -4.22 -13.45
CA LEU A 243 -2.69 -4.42 -13.96
C LEU A 243 -2.66 -5.55 -14.99
N LEU A 244 -3.20 -6.71 -14.65
CA LEU A 244 -3.29 -7.83 -15.59
C LEU A 244 -4.02 -7.46 -16.89
N LEU A 245 -5.13 -6.71 -16.81
CA LEU A 245 -5.84 -6.24 -18.00
C LEU A 245 -5.05 -5.19 -18.81
N ALA A 246 -4.12 -4.47 -18.21
CA ALA A 246 -3.20 -3.59 -18.93
C ALA A 246 -2.13 -4.42 -19.64
N ASP A 247 -1.54 -5.39 -18.94
CA ASP A 247 -0.52 -6.30 -19.47
C ASP A 247 -1.07 -7.12 -20.64
N LEU A 248 -2.28 -7.68 -20.50
CA LEU A 248 -2.99 -8.37 -21.57
C LEU A 248 -3.27 -7.48 -22.80
N ARG A 249 -3.38 -6.16 -22.65
CA ARG A 249 -3.54 -5.25 -23.80
C ARG A 249 -2.21 -4.89 -24.45
N ALA A 250 -1.15 -4.80 -23.64
CA ALA A 250 0.19 -4.50 -24.11
C ALA A 250 0.86 -5.73 -24.77
N HIS A 251 0.45 -6.94 -24.41
CA HIS A 251 1.06 -8.16 -24.90
C HIS A 251 0.78 -8.36 -26.40
N PRO A 252 1.81 -8.48 -27.25
CA PRO A 252 1.65 -8.48 -28.72
C PRO A 252 0.84 -9.68 -29.23
N ALA A 253 0.96 -10.85 -28.57
CA ALA A 253 0.13 -12.01 -28.88
C ALA A 253 -1.35 -11.86 -28.46
N ALA A 254 -1.66 -10.85 -27.65
CA ALA A 254 -2.98 -10.61 -27.09
C ALA A 254 -3.79 -9.54 -27.84
N GLY A 255 -3.26 -8.99 -28.94
CA GLY A 255 -3.99 -8.08 -29.83
C GLY A 255 -5.31 -8.70 -30.30
N HIS A 256 -6.31 -7.87 -30.61
CA HIS A 256 -7.69 -8.31 -30.88
C HIS A 256 -7.84 -9.41 -31.95
N ASP A 257 -6.89 -9.53 -32.87
CA ASP A 257 -6.85 -10.60 -33.89
C ASP A 257 -5.95 -11.80 -33.52
N GLY A 258 -5.06 -11.65 -32.53
CA GLY A 258 -4.07 -12.66 -32.15
C GLY A 258 -4.55 -13.66 -31.11
N LEU A 259 -5.43 -13.24 -30.18
CA LEU A 259 -6.08 -14.18 -29.28
C LEU A 259 -7.05 -15.03 -30.09
N ARG A 260 -6.79 -16.34 -30.19
CA ARG A 260 -7.80 -17.35 -30.56
C ARG A 260 -8.92 -17.47 -29.50
N ALA A 261 -9.27 -16.37 -28.87
CA ALA A 261 -10.33 -16.26 -27.89
C ALA A 261 -11.67 -16.37 -28.62
N GLY A 262 -12.42 -17.43 -28.29
CA GLY A 262 -13.82 -17.52 -28.68
C GLY A 262 -14.62 -16.31 -28.18
N PRO A 263 -15.81 -16.04 -28.75
CA PRO A 263 -16.64 -14.90 -28.39
C PRO A 263 -16.88 -14.78 -26.87
N ALA A 264 -17.06 -15.90 -26.17
CA ALA A 264 -17.24 -15.92 -24.71
C ALA A 264 -16.07 -15.33 -23.91
N LEU A 265 -14.82 -15.58 -24.34
CA LEU A 265 -13.64 -15.04 -23.65
C LEU A 265 -13.47 -13.54 -23.94
N ARG A 266 -13.82 -13.08 -25.14
CA ARG A 266 -13.86 -11.65 -25.46
C ARG A 266 -14.91 -10.92 -24.61
N ASP A 267 -16.12 -11.46 -24.50
CA ASP A 267 -17.18 -10.91 -23.66
C ASP A 267 -16.77 -10.84 -22.18
N LEU A 268 -16.06 -11.86 -21.69
CA LEU A 268 -15.50 -11.89 -20.34
C LEU A 268 -14.47 -10.77 -20.14
N LEU A 269 -13.51 -10.61 -21.07
CA LEU A 269 -12.51 -9.56 -21.00
C LEU A 269 -13.14 -8.17 -21.01
N GLU A 270 -14.12 -7.92 -21.87
CA GLU A 270 -14.86 -6.66 -21.91
C GLU A 270 -15.63 -6.39 -20.62
N ARG A 271 -16.35 -7.38 -20.10
CA ARG A 271 -17.08 -7.25 -18.84
C ARG A 271 -16.13 -6.95 -17.68
N THR A 272 -15.01 -7.64 -17.62
CA THR A 272 -13.97 -7.45 -16.60
C THR A 272 -13.35 -6.06 -16.70
N ALA A 273 -13.07 -5.60 -17.93
CA ALA A 273 -12.57 -4.24 -18.18
C ALA A 273 -13.57 -3.17 -17.75
N ARG A 274 -14.87 -3.34 -18.04
CA ARG A 274 -15.92 -2.40 -17.59
C ARG A 274 -16.01 -2.34 -16.07
N LEU A 275 -15.94 -3.48 -15.38
CA LEU A 275 -15.93 -3.52 -13.91
C LEU A 275 -14.69 -2.83 -13.33
N ALA A 276 -13.51 -3.10 -13.90
CA ALA A 276 -12.25 -2.53 -13.48
C ALA A 276 -12.22 -0.99 -13.67
N ALA A 277 -12.73 -0.50 -14.79
CA ALA A 277 -12.87 0.94 -15.06
C ALA A 277 -13.88 1.61 -14.10
N ALA A 278 -15.02 0.95 -13.84
CA ALA A 278 -16.02 1.46 -12.89
C ALA A 278 -15.47 1.53 -11.46
N HIS A 279 -14.67 0.54 -11.03
CA HIS A 279 -13.94 0.59 -9.77
C HIS A 279 -12.99 1.78 -9.71
N GLN A 280 -12.18 1.98 -10.77
CA GLN A 280 -11.24 3.10 -10.83
C GLN A 280 -11.96 4.45 -10.70
N ALA A 281 -13.03 4.68 -11.48
CA ALA A 281 -13.83 5.90 -11.38
C ALA A 281 -14.40 6.11 -9.96
N ALA A 282 -14.88 5.04 -9.32
CA ALA A 282 -15.36 5.11 -7.94
C ALA A 282 -14.24 5.45 -6.94
N SER A 283 -13.01 4.96 -7.15
CA SER A 283 -11.85 5.24 -6.30
C SER A 283 -11.27 6.64 -6.49
N SER A 284 -11.38 7.21 -7.70
CA SER A 284 -10.89 8.56 -8.01
C SER A 284 -11.83 9.66 -7.48
N GLY A 285 -13.11 9.34 -7.29
CA GLY A 285 -14.14 10.32 -6.97
C GLY A 285 -14.63 11.13 -8.18
N ASP A 286 -14.24 10.73 -9.39
CA ASP A 286 -14.73 11.30 -10.65
C ASP A 286 -16.13 10.76 -10.94
N ARG A 287 -17.16 11.52 -10.57
CA ARG A 287 -18.55 11.33 -10.99
C ARG A 287 -19.18 12.66 -11.35
#